data_AF-A0A820CGJ5-F1
#
_entry.id   AF-A0A820CGJ5-F1
#
_cell.length_a   1.000
_cell.length_b   1.000
_cell.length_c   1.000
_cell.angle_alpha   90.00
_cell.angle_beta   90.00
_cell.angle_gamma   90.00
#
_symmetry.space_group_name_H-M   'P 1'
#
loop_
_entity.id
_entity.type
_entity.pdbx_description
1 polymer ?
#
loop_
_entity_poly.entity_id
_entity_poly.type
_entity_poly.pdbx_seq_one_letter_code
_entity_poly.pdbx_strand_id
1 'polypeptide(L)'
;TWRNLCSVRIIQRNRLEEQVNRMILSELVMICITSIPNIITAIYPIVTSSMTKSQLRVAQDGLWLNMLAIPSITTYCTSFYVFYAASSAYRKNVQTALNCTKHNRIETQTRSRQQNASLRMRIIALH
;
A
#
# COMPACT_ATOMS: atom_id res chain seq x y z
N THR A 1 32.63 27.09 -10.52
CA THR A 1 31.60 26.79 -9.49
C THR A 1 30.23 26.49 -10.09
N TRP A 2 29.68 27.35 -10.96
CA TRP A 2 28.35 27.16 -11.60
C TRP A 2 28.23 25.90 -12.49
N ARG A 3 29.26 25.55 -13.27
CA ARG A 3 29.24 24.33 -14.09
C ARG A 3 29.12 23.03 -13.28
N ASN A 4 29.71 22.97 -12.08
CA ASN A 4 29.61 21.81 -11.19
C ASN A 4 28.22 21.69 -10.55
N LEU A 5 27.55 22.82 -10.28
CA LEU A 5 26.17 22.81 -9.79
C LEU A 5 25.19 22.32 -10.86
N CYS A 6 25.41 22.73 -12.13
CA CYS A 6 24.61 22.24 -13.25
C CYS A 6 24.83 20.75 -13.52
N SER A 7 26.08 20.27 -13.50
CA SER A 7 26.36 18.84 -13.73
C SER A 7 25.75 17.95 -12.64
N VAL A 8 25.82 18.36 -11.37
CA VAL A 8 25.18 17.64 -10.25
C VAL A 8 23.66 17.59 -10.42
N ARG A 9 23.01 18.69 -10.83
CA ARG A 9 21.57 18.69 -11.11
C ARG A 9 21.18 17.76 -12.26
N ILE A 10 21.98 17.74 -13.34
CA ILE A 10 21.71 16.87 -14.49
C ILE A 10 21.83 15.39 -14.08
N ILE A 11 22.87 15.03 -13.31
CA ILE A 11 23.06 13.66 -12.82
C ILE A 11 21.92 13.25 -11.89
N GLN A 12 21.47 14.15 -11.01
CA GLN A 12 20.32 13.89 -10.12
C GLN A 12 19.03 13.71 -10.89
N ARG A 13 18.79 14.53 -11.92
CA ARG A 13 17.61 14.43 -12.78
C ARG A 13 17.57 13.10 -13.53
N ASN A 14 18.68 12.67 -14.13
CA ASN A 14 18.75 11.40 -14.85
C ASN A 14 18.48 10.19 -13.91
N ARG A 15 18.99 10.24 -12.68
CA ARG A 15 18.72 9.19 -11.67
C ARG A 15 17.25 9.16 -11.24
N LEU A 16 16.60 10.32 -11.12
CA LEU A 16 15.18 10.42 -10.82
C LEU A 16 14.33 9.88 -11.98
N GLU A 17 14.66 10.25 -13.22
CA GLU A 17 13.96 9.77 -14.41
C GLU A 17 14.07 8.24 -14.53
N GLU A 18 15.25 7.66 -14.28
CA GLU A 18 15.41 6.20 -14.29
C GLU A 18 14.62 5.51 -13.16
N GLN A 19 14.58 6.09 -11.96
CA GLN A 19 13.78 5.56 -10.84
C GLN A 19 12.28 5.59 -11.15
N VAL A 20 11.79 6.71 -11.67
CA VAL A 20 10.38 6.86 -12.07
C VAL A 20 10.04 5.89 -13.19
N ASN A 21 10.94 5.71 -14.17
CA ASN A 21 10.70 4.77 -15.27
C ASN A 21 10.60 3.32 -14.78
N ARG A 22 11.48 2.89 -13.85
CA ARG A 22 11.41 1.54 -13.25
C ARG A 22 10.12 1.34 -12.44
N MET A 23 9.67 2.38 -11.74
CA MET A 23 8.43 2.38 -10.99
C MET A 23 7.20 2.25 -11.90
N ILE A 24 7.12 3.08 -12.96
CA ILE A 24 6.03 3.01 -13.94
C ILE A 24 6.02 1.65 -14.65
N LEU A 25 7.19 1.14 -15.06
CA LEU A 25 7.29 -0.14 -15.75
C LEU A 25 6.77 -1.29 -14.87
N SER A 26 7.18 -1.35 -13.61
CA SER A 26 6.73 -2.41 -12.69
C SER A 26 5.23 -2.31 -12.39
N GLU A 27 4.69 -1.11 -12.27
CA GLU A 27 3.25 -0.91 -12.08
C GLU A 27 2.45 -1.32 -13.32
N LEU A 28 2.96 -1.04 -14.51
CA LEU A 28 2.34 -1.45 -15.78
C LEU A 28 2.31 -2.98 -15.91
N VAL A 29 3.41 -3.65 -15.55
CA VAL A 29 3.46 -5.13 -15.50
C VAL A 29 2.43 -5.69 -14.52
N MET A 30 2.31 -5.10 -13.33
CA MET A 30 1.32 -5.51 -12.33
C MET A 30 -0.12 -5.30 -12.81
N ILE A 31 -0.40 -4.18 -13.49
CA ILE A 31 -1.70 -3.92 -14.11
C ILE A 31 -2.00 -4.99 -15.16
N CYS A 32 -1.04 -5.35 -16.02
CA CYS A 32 -1.25 -6.41 -17.01
C CYS A 32 -1.59 -7.76 -16.36
N ILE A 33 -0.83 -8.16 -15.33
CA ILE A 33 -1.04 -9.42 -14.60
C ILE A 33 -2.42 -9.45 -13.93
N THR A 34 -2.89 -8.32 -13.39
CA THR A 34 -4.14 -8.24 -12.63
C THR A 34 -5.36 -7.98 -13.52
N SER A 35 -5.17 -7.38 -14.69
CA SER A 35 -6.23 -7.14 -15.67
C SER A 35 -6.73 -8.41 -16.33
N ILE A 36 -5.84 -9.37 -16.63
CA ILE A 36 -6.21 -10.62 -17.30
C ILE A 36 -7.25 -11.43 -16.47
N PRO A 37 -7.03 -11.72 -15.18
CA PRO A 37 -8.04 -12.36 -14.32
C PRO A 37 -9.38 -11.60 -14.31
N ASN A 38 -9.34 -10.27 -14.21
CA ASN A 38 -10.56 -9.44 -14.18
C ASN A 38 -11.35 -9.50 -15.49
N ILE A 39 -10.67 -9.54 -16.63
CA ILE A 39 -11.34 -9.71 -17.93
C ILE A 39 -11.98 -11.10 -18.01
N ILE A 40 -11.28 -12.15 -17.56
CA ILE A 40 -11.82 -13.51 -17.54
C ILE A 40 -13.06 -13.60 -16.65
N THR A 41 -13.01 -13.05 -15.43
CA THR A 41 -14.17 -13.07 -14.51
C THR A 41 -15.36 -12.29 -15.05
N ALA A 42 -15.12 -11.21 -15.82
CA ALA A 42 -16.18 -10.44 -16.47
C ALA A 42 -16.82 -11.15 -17.66
N ILE A 43 -16.03 -11.81 -18.51
CA ILE A 43 -16.52 -12.48 -19.74
C ILE A 43 -17.17 -13.84 -19.43
N TYR A 44 -16.66 -14.56 -18.44
CA TYR A 44 -17.13 -15.92 -18.10
C TYR A 44 -18.66 -16.06 -17.91
N PRO A 45 -19.35 -15.21 -17.11
CA PRO A 45 -20.80 -15.32 -16.95
C PRO A 45 -21.58 -15.01 -18.23
N ILE A 46 -21.05 -14.12 -19.09
CA ILE A 46 -21.70 -13.77 -20.37
C ILE A 46 -21.71 -14.99 -21.29
N VAL A 47 -20.54 -15.64 -21.46
CA VAL A 47 -20.38 -16.79 -22.34
C VAL A 47 -21.12 -18.03 -21.83
N THR A 48 -21.17 -18.22 -20.51
CA THR A 48 -21.76 -19.43 -19.91
C THR A 48 -23.22 -19.28 -19.48
N SER A 49 -23.85 -18.14 -19.79
CA SER A 49 -25.24 -17.82 -19.41
C SER A 49 -26.28 -18.78 -20.01
N SER A 50 -26.04 -19.31 -21.21
CA SER A 50 -26.95 -20.22 -21.91
C SER A 50 -26.76 -21.70 -21.56
N MET A 51 -25.73 -22.04 -20.77
CA MET A 51 -25.43 -23.43 -20.43
C MET A 51 -26.20 -23.84 -19.18
N THR A 52 -26.92 -24.96 -19.26
CA THR A 52 -27.51 -25.60 -18.06
C THR A 52 -26.40 -26.22 -17.22
N LYS A 53 -26.20 -25.72 -16.00
CA LYS A 53 -25.13 -26.18 -15.09
C LYS A 53 -25.72 -26.98 -13.94
N SER A 54 -25.03 -28.04 -13.51
CA SER A 54 -25.35 -28.72 -12.26
C SER A 54 -25.01 -27.84 -11.05
N GLN A 55 -25.67 -28.05 -9.91
CA GLN A 55 -25.41 -27.26 -8.70
C GLN A 55 -23.94 -27.33 -8.25
N LEU A 56 -23.31 -28.50 -8.38
CA LEU A 56 -21.88 -28.66 -8.09
C LEU A 56 -21.01 -27.77 -8.98
N ARG A 57 -21.31 -27.70 -10.28
CA ARG A 57 -20.56 -26.86 -11.23
C ARG A 57 -20.75 -25.38 -10.94
N VAL A 58 -21.95 -24.96 -10.56
CA VAL A 58 -22.21 -23.56 -10.14
C VAL A 58 -21.39 -23.19 -8.91
N ALA A 59 -21.30 -24.08 -7.91
CA ALA A 59 -20.50 -23.85 -6.72
C ALA A 59 -19.00 -23.75 -7.03
N GLN A 60 -18.49 -24.64 -7.89
CA GLN A 60 -17.09 -24.59 -8.35
C GLN A 60 -16.78 -23.32 -9.14
N ASP A 61 -17.64 -22.93 -10.07
CA ASP A 61 -17.50 -21.69 -10.84
C ASP A 61 -17.43 -20.47 -9.91
N GLY A 62 -18.31 -20.41 -8.90
CA GLY A 62 -18.31 -19.35 -7.90
C GLY A 62 -17.00 -19.29 -7.11
N LEU A 63 -16.45 -20.45 -6.71
CA LEU A 63 -15.17 -20.52 -6.02
C LEU A 63 -14.03 -19.99 -6.90
N TRP A 64 -13.97 -20.40 -8.17
CA TRP A 64 -12.95 -19.95 -9.12
C TRP A 64 -13.03 -18.45 -9.39
N LEU A 65 -14.24 -17.92 -9.61
CA LEU A 65 -14.44 -16.49 -9.81
C LEU A 65 -13.98 -15.67 -8.59
N ASN A 66 -14.28 -16.15 -7.38
CA ASN A 66 -13.84 -15.49 -6.14
C ASN A 66 -12.32 -15.58 -5.95
N MET A 67 -11.70 -16.71 -6.26
CA MET A 67 -10.23 -16.84 -6.23
C MET A 67 -9.55 -15.90 -7.23
N LEU A 68 -10.11 -15.74 -8.43
CA LEU A 68 -9.61 -14.84 -9.45
C LEU A 68 -9.81 -13.36 -9.13
N ALA A 69 -10.65 -13.02 -8.14
CA ALA A 69 -10.82 -11.64 -7.65
C ALA A 69 -9.74 -11.23 -6.62
N ILE A 70 -9.06 -12.19 -5.97
CA ILE A 70 -8.02 -11.93 -4.96
C ILE A 70 -6.83 -11.13 -5.53
N PRO A 71 -6.31 -11.43 -6.74
CA PRO A 71 -5.23 -10.65 -7.35
C PRO A 71 -5.50 -9.15 -7.41
N SER A 72 -6.75 -8.76 -7.66
CA SER A 72 -7.18 -7.36 -7.78
C SER A 72 -6.95 -6.57 -6.49
N ILE A 73 -7.10 -7.22 -5.34
CA ILE A 73 -6.84 -6.62 -4.02
C ILE A 73 -5.33 -6.56 -3.76
N THR A 74 -4.59 -7.59 -4.17
CA THR A 74 -3.13 -7.64 -3.99
C THR A 74 -2.38 -6.59 -4.80
N THR A 75 -2.97 -6.04 -5.87
CA THR A 75 -2.38 -4.93 -6.63
C THR A 75 -2.02 -3.76 -5.73
N TYR A 76 -2.92 -3.35 -4.82
CA TYR A 76 -2.70 -2.22 -3.93
C TYR A 76 -1.57 -2.46 -2.94
N CYS A 77 -1.48 -3.67 -2.38
CA CYS A 77 -0.37 -4.06 -1.51
C CYS A 77 0.95 -4.09 -2.28
N THR A 78 0.94 -4.60 -3.51
CA THR A 78 2.14 -4.72 -4.32
C THR A 78 2.67 -3.36 -4.76
N SER A 79 1.81 -2.41 -5.14
CA SER A 79 2.23 -1.03 -5.45
C SER A 79 2.99 -0.40 -4.29
N PHE A 80 2.54 -0.58 -3.04
CA PHE A 80 3.28 -0.11 -1.87
C PHE A 80 4.70 -0.69 -1.80
N TYR A 81 4.85 -2.01 -1.99
CA TYR A 81 6.17 -2.65 -1.96
C TYR A 81 7.05 -2.25 -3.13
N VAL A 82 6.48 -2.07 -4.33
CA VAL A 82 7.17 -1.56 -5.51
C VAL A 82 7.73 -0.16 -5.23
N PHE A 83 6.91 0.74 -4.69
CA PHE A 83 7.37 2.09 -4.32
C PHE A 83 8.44 2.08 -3.23
N TYR A 84 8.28 1.22 -2.22
CA TYR A 84 9.25 1.06 -1.16
C TYR A 84 10.59 0.47 -1.65
N ALA A 85 10.56 -0.46 -2.59
CA ALA A 85 11.77 -1.06 -3.17
C ALA A 85 12.48 -0.11 -4.15
N ALA A 86 11.74 0.59 -5.00
CA ALA A 86 12.29 1.42 -6.07
C ALA A 86 12.82 2.77 -5.58
N SER A 87 12.18 3.39 -4.58
CA SER A 87 12.49 4.77 -4.18
C SER A 87 13.11 4.86 -2.79
N SER A 88 14.39 5.27 -2.74
CA SER A 88 15.06 5.58 -1.47
C SER A 88 14.45 6.79 -0.75
N ALA A 89 13.89 7.74 -1.51
CA ALA A 89 13.14 8.87 -0.96
C ALA A 89 11.83 8.40 -0.29
N TYR A 90 11.12 7.47 -0.92
CA TYR A 90 9.91 6.88 -0.35
C TYR A 90 10.20 6.12 0.95
N ARG A 91 11.28 5.32 0.99
CA ARG A 91 11.73 4.66 2.23
C ARG A 91 12.00 5.64 3.36
N LYS A 92 12.69 6.75 3.08
CA LYS A 92 12.93 7.81 4.07
C LYS A 92 11.62 8.40 4.59
N ASN A 93 10.67 8.70 3.72
CA ASN A 93 9.38 9.26 4.11
C ASN A 93 8.57 8.28 4.99
N VAL A 94 8.54 6.99 4.62
CA VAL A 94 7.88 5.94 5.43
C VAL A 94 8.54 5.82 6.80
N GLN A 95 9.87 5.82 6.86
CA GLN A 95 10.61 5.73 8.13
C GLN A 95 10.36 6.96 9.01
N THR A 96 10.30 8.16 8.42
CA THR A 96 9.92 9.40 9.13
C THR A 96 8.49 9.30 9.67
N ALA A 97 7.52 8.85 8.86
CA ALA A 97 6.14 8.68 9.29
C ALA A 97 6.05 7.71 10.49
N LEU A 98 6.69 6.55 10.40
CA LEU A 98 6.73 5.55 11.47
C LEU A 98 7.38 6.08 12.76
N ASN A 99 8.42 6.89 12.64
CA ASN A 99 9.09 7.51 13.78
C ASN A 99 8.25 8.63 14.41
N CYS A 100 7.53 9.43 13.63
CA CYS A 100 6.59 10.42 14.14
C CYS A 100 5.41 9.76 14.87
N THR A 101 4.92 8.61 14.39
CA THR A 101 3.88 7.84 15.09
C THR A 101 4.37 7.33 16.45
N LYS A 102 5.65 6.93 16.57
CA LYS A 102 6.24 6.55 17.85
C LYS A 102 6.31 7.74 18.82
N HIS A 103 6.68 8.92 18.33
CA HIS A 103 6.79 10.12 19.17
C HIS A 103 5.43 10.57 19.73
N ASN A 104 4.41 10.65 18.86
CA ASN A 104 3.04 11.00 19.28
C ASN A 104 2.44 10.00 20.28
N ARG A 105 2.78 8.71 20.17
CA ARG A 105 2.30 7.67 21.09
C ARG A 105 2.93 7.78 22.48
N ILE A 106 4.17 8.25 22.59
CA ILE A 106 4.86 8.45 23.87
C ILE A 106 4.26 9.65 24.61
N GLU A 107 3.98 10.75 23.91
CA GLU A 107 3.38 11.96 24.51
C GLU A 107 1.95 11.75 25.03
N THR A 108 1.14 10.96 24.33
CA THR A 108 -0.22 10.62 24.81
C THR A 108 -0.17 9.71 26.04
N GLN A 109 0.83 8.83 26.14
CA GLN A 109 1.01 7.95 27.28
C GLN A 109 1.55 8.68 28.53
N THR A 110 2.42 9.68 28.36
CA THR A 110 2.89 10.51 29.48
C THR A 110 1.81 11.47 29.98
N ARG A 111 1.03 12.09 29.09
CA ARG A 111 -0.10 12.96 29.50
C ARG A 111 -1.18 12.21 30.28
N SER A 112 -1.55 11.00 29.85
CA SER A 112 -2.52 10.17 30.58
C SER A 112 -2.01 9.72 31.95
N ARG A 113 -0.71 9.42 32.08
CA ARG A 113 -0.08 9.15 33.40
C ARG A 113 -0.06 10.38 34.30
N GLN A 114 0.24 11.56 33.77
CA GLN A 114 0.21 12.81 34.56
C GLN A 114 -1.22 13.19 34.98
N GLN A 115 -2.23 13.01 34.12
CA GLN A 115 -3.63 13.22 34.50
C GLN A 115 -4.08 12.25 35.59
N ASN A 116 -3.72 10.97 35.49
CA ASN A 116 -4.04 9.98 36.53
C ASN A 116 -3.32 10.26 37.86
N ALA A 117 -2.07 10.74 37.82
CA ALA A 117 -1.34 11.15 39.02
C ALA A 117 -1.95 12.40 39.68
N SER A 118 -2.37 13.39 38.86
CA SER A 118 -3.08 14.58 39.31
C SER A 118 -4.42 14.25 39.96
N LEU A 119 -5.21 13.36 39.34
CA LEU A 119 -6.49 12.89 39.91
C LEU A 119 -6.28 12.15 41.23
N ARG A 120 -5.26 11.29 41.34
CA ARG A 120 -4.93 10.61 42.60
C ARG A 120 -4.54 11.58 43.71
N MET A 121 -3.73 12.58 43.41
CA MET A 121 -3.35 13.63 44.37
C MET A 121 -4.57 14.43 44.86
N ARG A 122 -5.51 14.75 43.96
CA ARG A 122 -6.75 15.44 44.33
C ARG A 122 -7.67 14.61 45.22
N ILE A 123 -7.77 13.29 44.98
CA ILE A 123 -8.57 12.39 45.81
C ILE A 123 -7.98 12.28 47.22
N ILE A 124 -6.64 12.17 47.34
CA ILE A 124 -5.96 12.12 48.64
C ILE A 124 -6.14 13.42 49.43
N ALA A 125 -6.18 14.59 48.77
CA ALA A 125 -6.37 15.87 49.45
C ALA A 125 -7.81 16.14 49.94
N LEU A 126 -8.78 15.30 49.55
CA LEU A 126 -10.20 15.40 49.92
C LEU A 126 -10.59 14.39 51.03
N HIS A 127 -9.63 13.63 51.56
CA HIS A 127 -9.79 12.75 52.71
C HIS A 127 -8.84 13.20 53.82
#